data_AF-A0A543PHM7-F1
#
_entry.id   AF-A0A543PHM7-F1
#
_cell.length_a   1.000
_cell.length_b   1.000
_cell.length_c   1.000
_cell.angle_alpha   90.00
_cell.angle_beta   90.00
_cell.angle_gamma   90.00
#
_symmetry.space_group_name_H-M   'P 1'
#
loop_
_entity.id
_entity.type
_entity.pdbx_description
1 polymer ?
#
loop_
_entity_poly.entity_id
_entity_poly.type
_entity_poly.pdbx_seq_one_letter_code
_entity_poly.pdbx_strand_id
1 'polypeptide(L)'
;MAAEETVRCTNAAGFSVAHPADWSVNRGDVLPGCSWFAAEPFTVPEASDVRLADITLSVQPGTDLFARWPDEIARSTVEVGGRPALRVEQVTGPGFYPEGTPITTYVVDLGPARDGDEVLVADTVGLPGSDHDRNVEVLDAMMASLALDGAGRV
;
A
#
# COMPACT_ATOMS: atom_id res chain seq x y z
N MET A 1 5.99 25.14 -10.37
CA MET A 1 5.91 23.72 -10.01
C MET A 1 4.59 23.25 -10.55
N ALA A 2 4.58 22.38 -11.55
CA ALA A 2 3.34 21.80 -12.04
C ALA A 2 2.78 20.92 -10.90
N ALA A 3 1.51 21.10 -10.54
CA ALA A 3 0.85 20.11 -9.71
C ALA A 3 0.86 18.81 -10.50
N GLU A 4 1.38 17.73 -9.92
CA GLU A 4 1.12 16.40 -10.47
C GLU A 4 -0.39 16.20 -10.50
N GLU A 5 -0.91 15.94 -11.69
CA GLU A 5 -2.31 15.61 -11.84
C GLU A 5 -2.55 14.26 -11.16
N THR A 6 -3.52 14.21 -10.26
CA THR A 6 -3.87 12.97 -9.54
C THR A 6 -5.23 12.47 -9.98
N VAL A 7 -5.36 11.15 -10.13
CA VAL A 7 -6.63 10.48 -10.41
C VAL A 7 -7.00 9.59 -9.22
N ARG A 8 -8.30 9.48 -8.95
CA ARG A 8 -8.81 8.64 -7.86
C ARG A 8 -9.13 7.25 -8.38
N CYS A 9 -8.68 6.23 -7.66
CA CYS A 9 -8.98 4.82 -7.90
C CYS A 9 -9.74 4.26 -6.69
N THR A 10 -10.84 3.54 -6.95
CA THR A 10 -11.67 2.91 -5.91
C THR A 10 -11.54 1.40 -5.99
N ASN A 11 -11.15 0.79 -4.87
CA ASN A 11 -11.06 -0.65 -4.70
C ASN A 11 -12.41 -1.21 -4.23
N ALA A 12 -12.79 -2.40 -4.72
CA ALA A 12 -14.01 -3.09 -4.31
C ALA A 12 -14.04 -3.43 -2.80
N ALA A 13 -12.88 -3.47 -2.15
CA ALA A 13 -12.75 -3.49 -0.70
C ALA A 13 -13.05 -2.13 -0.04
N GLY A 14 -13.91 -1.28 -0.63
CA GLY A 14 -14.46 -0.06 -0.04
C GLY A 14 -13.45 0.95 0.48
N PHE A 15 -12.35 1.14 -0.25
CA PHE A 15 -11.45 2.27 -0.05
C PHE A 15 -11.14 2.92 -1.39
N SER A 16 -10.77 4.19 -1.36
CA SER A 16 -10.29 4.92 -2.53
C SER A 16 -9.06 5.75 -2.20
N VAL A 17 -8.14 5.82 -3.16
CA VAL A 17 -6.88 6.57 -3.06
C VAL A 17 -6.69 7.41 -4.31
N ALA A 18 -6.06 8.58 -4.16
CA ALA A 18 -5.54 9.35 -5.29
C ALA A 18 -4.10 8.89 -5.59
N HIS A 19 -3.77 8.75 -6.87
CA HIS A 19 -2.43 8.42 -7.35
C HIS A 19 -2.06 9.33 -8.53
N PRO A 20 -0.78 9.43 -8.92
CA PRO A 20 -0.38 10.21 -10.09
C PRO A 20 -1.09 9.69 -11.36
N ALA A 21 -1.58 10.62 -12.19
CA ALA A 21 -2.40 10.32 -13.37
C ALA A 21 -1.65 9.53 -14.45
N ASP A 22 -0.32 9.65 -14.48
CA ASP A 22 0.58 8.98 -15.39
C ASP A 22 1.00 7.58 -14.91
N TRP A 23 0.68 7.21 -13.68
CA TRP A 23 0.98 5.88 -13.15
C TRP A 23 0.03 4.82 -13.69
N SER A 24 0.59 3.66 -13.98
CA SER A 24 -0.16 2.48 -14.36
C SER A 24 -0.80 1.85 -13.13
N VAL A 25 -2.05 1.40 -13.28
CA VAL A 25 -2.82 0.76 -12.20
C VAL A 25 -3.50 -0.50 -12.73
N ASN A 26 -3.52 -1.55 -11.92
CA ASN A 26 -4.17 -2.81 -12.30
C ASN A 26 -5.71 -2.66 -12.35
N ARG A 27 -6.33 -3.29 -13.35
CA ARG A 27 -7.76 -3.11 -13.65
C ARG A 27 -8.72 -4.03 -12.88
N GLY A 28 -8.24 -5.06 -12.21
CA GLY A 28 -9.10 -6.00 -11.49
C GLY A 28 -9.21 -7.40 -12.06
N ASP A 29 -8.55 -7.70 -13.19
CA ASP A 29 -8.78 -8.97 -13.91
C ASP A 29 -8.18 -10.20 -13.19
N VAL A 30 -7.03 -10.02 -12.54
CA VAL A 30 -6.29 -11.10 -11.83
C VAL A 30 -6.17 -10.83 -10.34
N LEU A 31 -5.91 -9.57 -9.98
CA LEU A 31 -5.81 -9.06 -8.61
C LEU A 31 -6.89 -8.00 -8.40
N PRO A 32 -7.35 -7.74 -7.16
CA PRO A 32 -8.32 -6.68 -6.89
C PRO A 32 -7.91 -5.36 -7.56
N GLY A 33 -8.81 -4.71 -8.30
CA GLY A 33 -8.49 -3.46 -8.99
C GLY A 33 -8.05 -2.36 -8.01
N CYS A 34 -7.19 -1.43 -8.44
CA CYS A 34 -6.63 -0.41 -7.55
C CYS A 34 -5.84 -1.00 -6.37
N SER A 35 -5.10 -2.08 -6.60
CA SER A 35 -4.19 -2.66 -5.59
C SER A 35 -2.73 -2.50 -5.96
N TRP A 36 -2.39 -2.39 -7.24
CA TRP A 36 -1.02 -2.36 -7.75
C TRP A 36 -0.83 -1.10 -8.58
N PHE A 37 0.21 -0.33 -8.27
CA PHE A 37 0.51 0.95 -8.87
C PHE A 37 1.99 1.00 -9.23
N ALA A 38 2.31 1.45 -10.45
CA ALA A 38 3.69 1.60 -10.89
C ALA A 38 3.85 2.80 -11.81
N ALA A 39 5.03 3.43 -11.77
CA ALA A 39 5.37 4.51 -12.68
C ALA A 39 5.49 4.00 -14.13
N GLU A 40 6.01 2.79 -14.31
CA GLU A 40 6.11 2.15 -15.62
C GLU A 40 4.89 1.26 -15.94
N PRO A 41 4.52 1.11 -17.22
CA PRO A 41 3.49 0.18 -17.64
C PRO A 41 3.82 -1.26 -17.26
N PHE A 42 2.85 -1.95 -16.67
CA PHE A 42 2.95 -3.37 -16.34
C PHE A 42 1.69 -4.14 -16.75
N THR A 43 1.86 -5.44 -16.92
CA THR A 43 0.77 -6.40 -17.11
C THR A 43 0.91 -7.46 -16.05
N VAL A 44 -0.15 -7.71 -15.27
CA VAL A 44 -0.17 -8.77 -14.26
C VAL A 44 -0.38 -10.11 -14.96
N PRO A 45 0.60 -11.03 -14.98
CA PRO A 45 0.41 -12.36 -15.53
C PRO A 45 -0.50 -13.18 -14.62
N GLU A 46 -1.30 -14.09 -15.20
CA GLU A 46 -2.00 -15.11 -14.42
C GLU A 46 -0.96 -15.95 -13.65
N ALA A 47 -1.15 -16.09 -12.32
CA ALA A 47 -0.28 -16.85 -11.40
C ALA A 47 1.15 -16.30 -11.20
N SER A 48 1.37 -14.98 -11.25
CA SER A 48 2.66 -14.39 -10.87
C SER A 48 2.72 -14.02 -9.38
N ASP A 49 3.65 -14.63 -8.65
CA ASP A 49 4.04 -14.22 -7.29
C ASP A 49 5.11 -13.11 -7.29
N VAL A 50 5.49 -12.59 -8.48
CA VAL A 50 6.52 -11.56 -8.61
C VAL A 50 5.91 -10.19 -8.41
N ARG A 51 6.48 -9.40 -7.51
CA ARG A 51 6.14 -7.98 -7.37
C ARG A 51 6.54 -7.24 -8.64
N LEU A 52 5.54 -6.78 -9.39
CA LEU A 52 5.72 -5.93 -10.58
C LEU A 52 5.40 -4.46 -10.32
N ALA A 53 4.70 -4.18 -9.22
CA ALA A 53 4.26 -2.84 -8.86
C ALA A 53 5.25 -2.16 -7.91
N ASP A 54 5.42 -0.85 -8.09
CA ASP A 54 6.17 0.01 -7.17
C ASP A 54 5.48 0.10 -5.81
N ILE A 55 4.15 0.26 -5.83
CA ILE A 55 3.30 0.36 -4.65
C ILE A 55 2.21 -0.71 -4.71
N THR A 56 1.99 -1.38 -3.58
CA THR A 56 0.97 -2.41 -3.41
C THR A 56 0.06 -2.08 -2.25
N LEU A 57 -1.24 -2.29 -2.43
CA LEU A 57 -2.30 -2.14 -1.44
C LEU A 57 -3.05 -3.47 -1.34
N SER A 58 -3.17 -4.01 -0.13
CA SER A 58 -3.86 -5.28 0.12
C SER A 58 -4.64 -5.23 1.43
N VAL A 59 -5.82 -5.85 1.46
CA VAL A 59 -6.57 -6.06 2.69
C VAL A 59 -6.18 -7.40 3.28
N GLN A 60 -5.82 -7.42 4.57
CA GLN A 60 -5.32 -8.59 5.27
C GLN A 60 -5.96 -8.72 6.67
N PRO A 61 -6.02 -9.93 7.24
CA PRO A 61 -6.35 -10.14 8.65
C PRO A 61 -5.34 -9.42 9.57
N GLY A 62 -5.84 -8.69 10.56
CA GLY A 62 -5.17 -7.53 11.15
C GLY A 62 -4.50 -7.71 12.51
N THR A 63 -4.78 -8.79 13.24
CA THR A 63 -4.41 -8.87 14.67
C THR A 63 -2.89 -8.89 14.90
N ASP A 64 -2.11 -9.46 13.97
CA ASP A 64 -0.65 -9.59 14.10
C ASP A 64 0.14 -8.43 13.43
N LEU A 65 -0.49 -7.63 12.57
CA LEU A 65 0.20 -6.63 11.75
C LEU A 65 0.54 -5.34 12.52
N PHE A 66 -0.04 -5.13 13.70
CA PHE A 66 0.34 -4.05 14.62
C PHE A 66 1.51 -4.43 15.55
N ALA A 67 1.84 -5.73 15.64
CA ALA A 67 2.97 -6.21 16.43
C ALA A 67 4.30 -5.68 15.88
N ARG A 68 5.35 -5.68 16.72
CA ARG A 68 6.68 -5.23 16.31
C ARG A 68 7.34 -6.26 15.41
N TRP A 69 7.69 -5.87 14.19
CA TRP A 69 8.45 -6.71 13.27
C TRP A 69 9.94 -6.71 13.66
N PRO A 70 10.66 -7.81 13.39
CA PRO A 70 12.07 -7.94 13.77
C PRO A 70 12.98 -6.97 12.99
N ASP A 71 12.61 -6.63 11.77
CA ASP A 71 13.44 -5.86 10.82
C ASP A 71 13.10 -4.35 10.80
N GLU A 72 12.30 -3.88 11.77
CA GLU A 72 11.93 -2.47 11.89
C GLU A 72 13.11 -1.60 12.32
N ILE A 73 13.40 -0.58 11.53
CA ILE A 73 14.36 0.48 11.88
C ILE A 73 13.66 1.75 12.39
N ALA A 74 12.42 2.00 11.97
CA ALA A 74 11.60 3.09 12.46
C ALA A 74 10.11 2.71 12.46
N ARG A 75 9.36 3.30 13.41
CA ARG A 75 7.92 3.12 13.57
C ARG A 75 7.28 4.42 14.02
N SER A 76 6.19 4.80 13.37
CA SER A 76 5.38 5.98 13.71
C SER A 76 3.90 5.62 13.76
N THR A 77 3.22 6.03 14.83
CA THR A 77 1.75 6.02 14.87
C THR A 77 1.23 7.22 14.10
N VAL A 78 0.33 6.98 13.17
CA VAL A 78 -0.26 7.99 12.28
C VAL A 78 -1.77 7.81 12.23
N GLU A 79 -2.48 8.81 11.70
CA GLU A 79 -3.90 8.70 11.39
C GLU A 79 -4.09 8.81 9.88
N VAL A 80 -4.82 7.86 9.29
CA VAL A 80 -5.03 7.77 7.85
C VAL A 80 -6.52 7.55 7.59
N GLY A 81 -7.15 8.41 6.80
CA GLY A 81 -8.59 8.31 6.53
C GLY A 81 -9.48 8.34 7.79
N GLY A 82 -9.03 9.03 8.86
CA GLY A 82 -9.71 9.06 10.16
C GLY A 82 -9.58 7.78 10.97
N ARG A 83 -8.66 6.88 10.61
CA ARG A 83 -8.40 5.61 11.30
C ARG A 83 -7.00 5.55 11.89
N PRO A 84 -6.82 4.85 13.02
CA PRO A 84 -5.50 4.54 13.54
C PRO A 84 -4.69 3.76 12.51
N ALA A 85 -3.43 4.16 12.33
CA ALA A 85 -2.51 3.51 11.43
C ALA A 85 -1.09 3.51 11.98
N LEU A 86 -0.26 2.63 11.43
CA LEU A 86 1.18 2.62 11.64
C LEU A 86 1.87 2.88 10.30
N ARG A 87 2.96 3.65 10.36
CA ARG A 87 3.98 3.72 9.31
C ARG A 87 5.24 3.06 9.85
N VAL A 88 5.74 2.07 9.15
CA VAL A 88 6.89 1.27 9.55
C VAL A 88 7.93 1.31 8.43
N GLU A 89 9.17 1.58 8.81
CA GLU A 89 10.32 1.47 7.93
C GLU A 89 11.14 0.26 8.35
N GLN A 90 11.52 -0.56 7.38
CA GLN A 90 12.27 -1.79 7.58
C GLN A 90 13.48 -1.82 6.67
N VAL A 91 14.49 -2.59 7.10
CA VAL A 91 15.61 -2.99 6.26
C VAL A 91 15.70 -4.50 6.32
N THR A 92 15.50 -5.16 5.19
CA THR A 92 15.38 -6.63 5.16
C THR A 92 16.64 -7.32 5.65
N GLY A 93 16.46 -8.33 6.51
CA GLY A 93 17.47 -9.34 6.76
C GLY A 93 17.58 -10.36 5.61
N PRO A 94 18.36 -11.44 5.80
CA PRO A 94 18.42 -12.55 4.85
C PRO A 94 17.04 -13.17 4.60
N GLY A 95 16.59 -13.26 3.34
CA GLY A 95 15.27 -13.80 3.03
C GLY A 95 14.82 -13.63 1.59
N PHE A 96 13.53 -13.29 1.43
CA PHE A 96 12.87 -13.16 0.13
C PHE A 96 13.44 -12.03 -0.73
N TYR A 97 13.67 -10.87 -0.12
CA TYR A 97 14.34 -9.75 -0.77
C TYR A 97 15.84 -9.76 -0.46
N PRO A 98 16.68 -9.14 -1.31
CA PRO A 98 18.09 -8.96 -1.01
C PRO A 98 18.28 -8.32 0.38
N GLU A 99 19.29 -8.75 1.12
CA GLU A 99 19.63 -8.14 2.41
C GLU A 99 19.92 -6.65 2.23
N GLY A 100 19.41 -5.82 3.13
CA GLY A 100 19.57 -4.37 3.05
C GLY A 100 18.52 -3.65 2.19
N THR A 101 17.50 -4.35 1.69
CA THR A 101 16.42 -3.74 0.89
C THR A 101 15.52 -2.90 1.81
N PRO A 102 15.34 -1.59 1.53
CA PRO A 102 14.44 -0.76 2.32
C PRO A 102 12.98 -1.06 1.96
N ILE A 103 12.12 -1.08 2.98
CA ILE A 103 10.67 -1.26 2.83
C ILE A 103 9.97 -0.22 3.68
N THR A 104 9.04 0.51 3.09
CA THR A 104 8.12 1.39 3.83
C THR A 104 6.73 0.80 3.75
N THR A 105 6.08 0.63 4.90
CA THR A 105 4.76 0.01 5.01
C THR A 105 3.83 0.82 5.88
N TYR A 106 2.61 1.02 5.41
CA TYR A 106 1.47 1.47 6.18
C TYR A 106 0.58 0.30 6.54
N VAL A 107 0.13 0.27 7.79
CA VAL A 107 -0.91 -0.63 8.27
C VAL A 107 -2.05 0.23 8.81
N VAL A 108 -3.19 0.24 8.12
CA VAL A 108 -4.36 1.06 8.45
C VAL A 108 -5.48 0.16 8.95
N ASP A 109 -6.00 0.44 10.14
CA ASP A 109 -7.14 -0.28 10.69
C ASP A 109 -8.42 -0.01 9.86
N LEU A 110 -9.04 -1.07 9.32
CA LEU A 110 -10.33 -1.00 8.61
C LEU A 110 -11.52 -1.29 9.53
N GLY A 111 -11.28 -1.81 10.74
CA GLY A 111 -12.24 -1.85 11.84
C GLY A 111 -13.26 -2.98 11.75
N PRO A 112 -14.11 -3.11 12.78
CA PRO A 112 -15.02 -4.25 12.94
C PRO A 112 -16.24 -4.21 12.01
N ALA A 113 -16.32 -3.23 11.10
CA ALA A 113 -17.44 -3.09 10.16
C ALA A 113 -17.41 -4.15 9.04
N ARG A 114 -16.31 -4.89 8.93
CA ARG A 114 -16.19 -6.09 8.09
C ARG A 114 -16.04 -7.30 9.00
N ASP A 115 -16.40 -8.49 8.51
CA ASP A 115 -16.42 -9.75 9.28
C ASP A 115 -15.01 -10.17 9.79
N GLY A 116 -14.41 -9.41 10.71
CA GLY A 116 -13.08 -9.62 11.27
C GLY A 116 -12.29 -8.32 11.51
N ASP A 117 -11.21 -8.42 12.29
CA ASP A 117 -10.21 -7.35 12.39
C ASP A 117 -9.41 -7.31 11.08
N GLU A 118 -9.86 -6.55 10.09
CA GLU A 118 -9.12 -6.37 8.83
C GLU A 118 -8.29 -5.07 8.85
N VAL A 119 -7.14 -5.11 8.17
CA VAL A 119 -6.28 -3.94 7.95
C VAL A 119 -5.99 -3.77 6.47
N LEU A 120 -5.79 -2.53 6.04
CA LEU A 120 -5.18 -2.21 4.76
C LEU A 120 -3.67 -2.12 4.97
N VAL A 121 -2.93 -2.97 4.26
CA VAL A 121 -1.48 -2.91 4.16
C VAL A 121 -1.12 -2.25 2.84
N ALA A 122 -0.41 -1.13 2.91
CA ALA A 122 0.11 -0.43 1.74
C ALA A 122 1.63 -0.31 1.84
N ASP A 123 2.38 -0.74 0.84
CA ASP A 123 3.84 -0.80 0.94
C ASP A 123 4.55 -0.52 -0.39
N THR A 124 5.81 -0.09 -0.26
CA THR A 124 6.79 -0.01 -1.34
C THR A 124 8.12 -0.62 -0.91
N VAL A 125 8.80 -1.27 -1.87
CA VAL A 125 10.04 -2.04 -1.66
C VAL A 125 11.11 -1.49 -2.59
N GLY A 126 12.27 -1.14 -2.04
CA GLY A 126 13.41 -0.60 -2.80
C GLY A 126 14.19 -1.65 -3.59
N LEU A 127 13.54 -2.35 -4.51
CA LEU A 127 14.18 -3.32 -5.39
C LEU A 127 15.17 -2.67 -6.37
N PRO A 128 16.16 -3.42 -6.89
CA PRO A 128 17.06 -2.90 -7.93
C PRO A 128 16.29 -2.34 -9.13
N GLY A 129 16.57 -1.08 -9.48
CA GLY A 129 15.88 -0.38 -10.57
C GLY A 129 14.66 0.44 -10.13
N SER A 130 14.20 0.32 -8.89
CA SER A 130 13.16 1.19 -8.32
C SER A 130 13.76 2.47 -7.71
N ASP A 131 13.02 3.56 -7.78
CA ASP A 131 13.30 4.79 -7.02
C ASP A 131 12.50 4.75 -5.72
N HIS A 132 13.08 4.15 -4.68
CA HIS A 132 12.39 3.93 -3.40
C HIS A 132 11.95 5.24 -2.75
N ASP A 133 12.82 6.25 -2.73
CA ASP A 133 12.51 7.53 -2.09
C ASP A 133 11.33 8.21 -2.80
N ARG A 134 11.33 8.19 -4.13
CA ARG A 134 10.19 8.69 -4.91
C ARG A 134 8.91 7.89 -4.65
N ASN A 135 9.01 6.57 -4.59
CA ASN A 135 7.86 5.71 -4.32
C ASN A 135 7.30 5.92 -2.92
N VAL A 136 8.15 6.23 -1.93
CA VAL A 136 7.73 6.61 -0.58
C VAL A 136 6.96 7.93 -0.59
N GLU A 137 7.43 8.95 -1.31
CA GLU A 137 6.68 10.21 -1.44
C GLU A 137 5.28 9.99 -2.02
N VAL A 138 5.17 9.14 -3.05
CA VAL A 138 3.90 8.80 -3.68
C VAL A 138 3.03 7.98 -2.72
N LEU A 139 3.59 7.00 -2.01
CA LEU A 139 2.88 6.21 -1.01
C LEU A 139 2.33 7.08 0.11
N ASP A 140 3.14 7.99 0.65
CA ASP A 140 2.74 8.93 1.71
C ASP A 140 1.58 9.82 1.21
N ALA A 141 1.64 10.31 -0.04
CA ALA A 141 0.56 11.09 -0.66
C ALA A 141 -0.71 10.25 -0.90
N MET A 142 -0.57 9.00 -1.35
CA MET A 142 -1.68 8.07 -1.52
C MET A 142 -2.39 7.83 -0.18
N MET A 143 -1.64 7.57 0.88
CA MET A 143 -2.19 7.37 2.23
C MET A 143 -2.87 8.65 2.74
N ALA A 144 -2.26 9.83 2.55
CA ALA A 144 -2.89 11.10 2.92
C ALA A 144 -4.24 11.34 2.22
N SER A 145 -4.42 10.78 1.02
CA SER A 145 -5.65 10.88 0.23
C SER A 145 -6.67 9.76 0.45
N LEU A 146 -6.31 8.75 1.27
CA LEU A 146 -7.11 7.57 1.52
C LEU A 146 -8.47 7.97 2.10
N ALA A 147 -9.52 7.54 1.42
CA ALA A 147 -10.89 7.63 1.90
C ALA A 147 -11.46 6.22 2.02
N LEU A 148 -11.98 5.90 3.20
CA LEU A 148 -12.71 4.66 3.44
C LEU A 148 -14.18 4.92 3.16
N ASP A 149 -14.79 4.08 2.34
CA ASP A 149 -16.22 4.15 2.10
C ASP A 149 -16.90 3.74 3.41
N GLY A 150 -17.56 4.69 4.07
CA GLY A 150 -18.29 4.46 5.32
C GLY A 150 -19.50 3.56 5.11
N ALA A 151 -19.30 2.28 4.83
CA ALA A 151 -20.34 1.27 4.67
C ALA A 151 -20.38 0.38 5.92
N GLY A 152 -21.00 0.93 6.96
CA GLY A 152 -21.35 0.26 8.21
C GLY A 152 -22.52 0.95 8.91
N ARG A 153 -23.46 1.52 8.15
CA ARG A 153 -24.84 1.73 8.60
C ARG A 153 -25.74 0.92 7.69
N VAL A 154 -26.07 -0.27 8.14
CA VAL A 154 -27.36 -0.93 7.88
C VAL A 154 -27.95 -1.29 9.22
#